data_AF-A0A4Q5U737-F1
#
_entry.id   AF-A0A4Q5U737-F1
#
_cell.length_a   1.000
_cell.length_b   1.000
_cell.length_c   1.000
_cell.angle_alpha   90.00
_cell.angle_beta   90.00
_cell.angle_gamma   90.00
#
_symmetry.space_group_name_H-M   'P 1'
#
loop_
_entity.id
_entity.type
_entity.pdbx_description
1 polymer ?
#
loop_
_entity_poly.entity_id
_entity_poly.type
_entity_poly.pdbx_seq_one_letter_code
_entity_poly.pdbx_strand_id
1 'polypeptide(L)'
;MRPFRPSFLYNGGAARLDIYLQETSGQFDSLHINLPGQFATDALFAHGPWREAPFLRFSVPVKKNFTSNDFLAMAGKVFPQPGTMVTMSMGQQAPSAPDAASVSGTGKIYFVRLERAVTSDPQDEFSFSGLFEGNIGDSILVSKGRFDYKLRDTDNNIPR
;
A
#
# COMPACT_ATOMS: atom_id res chain seq x y z
N MET A 1 6.27 -19.90 13.32
CA MET A 1 5.90 -18.54 12.87
C MET A 1 5.27 -17.78 14.03
N ARG A 2 5.73 -16.57 14.33
CA ARG A 2 5.10 -15.72 15.36
C ARG A 2 4.04 -14.83 14.70
N PRO A 3 2.88 -14.60 15.34
CA PRO A 3 1.89 -13.68 14.80
C PRO A 3 2.43 -12.25 14.83
N PHE A 4 2.62 -11.66 13.65
CA PHE A 4 2.95 -10.25 13.51
C PHE A 4 1.68 -9.42 13.73
N ARG A 5 1.73 -8.48 14.67
CA ARG A 5 0.70 -7.47 14.85
C ARG A 5 1.28 -6.14 14.39
N PRO A 6 0.98 -5.67 13.17
CA PRO A 6 1.43 -4.35 12.76
C PRO A 6 0.86 -3.32 13.73
N SER A 7 1.75 -2.58 14.39
CA SER A 7 1.37 -1.39 15.16
C SER A 7 1.55 -0.19 14.25
N PHE A 8 0.45 0.35 13.77
CA PHE A 8 0.44 1.64 13.07
C PHE A 8 0.58 2.75 14.13
N LEU A 9 1.79 2.91 14.69
CA LEU A 9 2.09 3.98 15.63
C LEU A 9 2.21 5.28 14.84
N TYR A 10 1.19 6.13 15.00
CA TYR A 10 1.15 7.49 14.47
C TYR A 10 1.97 8.39 15.39
N ASN A 11 3.19 8.75 14.97
CA ASN A 11 4.04 9.71 15.70
C ASN A 11 3.95 11.10 15.05
N GLY A 12 2.99 11.90 15.52
CA GLY A 12 3.11 13.36 15.66
C GLY A 12 3.32 14.26 14.44
N GLY A 13 3.52 13.73 13.24
CA GLY A 13 3.48 14.45 11.96
C GLY A 13 2.55 13.69 11.03
N ALA A 14 1.68 14.38 10.29
CA ALA A 14 0.65 13.76 9.47
C ALA A 14 1.22 12.58 8.68
N ALA A 15 0.88 11.36 9.07
CA ALA A 15 1.26 10.15 8.39
C ALA A 15 0.57 10.18 7.02
N ARG A 16 1.28 10.71 6.01
CA ARG A 16 0.74 10.89 4.67
C ARG A 16 0.74 9.53 3.98
N LEU A 17 -0.44 9.15 3.52
CA LEU A 17 -0.60 8.04 2.61
C LEU A 17 -0.29 8.55 1.21
N ASP A 18 0.70 7.94 0.57
CA ASP A 18 1.01 8.24 -0.82
C ASP A 18 0.48 7.12 -1.71
N ILE A 19 -0.40 7.49 -2.66
CA ILE A 19 -0.84 6.58 -3.72
C ILE A 19 -0.32 7.08 -5.05
N TYR A 20 0.43 6.26 -5.79
CA TYR A 20 0.88 6.65 -7.11
C TYR A 20 0.72 5.55 -8.16
N LEU A 21 0.27 5.95 -9.34
CA LEU A 21 0.29 5.16 -10.56
C LEU A 21 1.70 5.22 -11.15
N GLN A 22 2.29 4.05 -11.36
CA GLN A 22 3.53 3.87 -12.09
C GLN A 22 3.23 3.21 -13.43
N GLU A 23 3.47 3.96 -14.49
CA GLU A 23 3.43 3.43 -15.84
C GLU A 23 4.56 2.41 -16.04
N THR A 24 4.25 1.28 -16.66
CA THR A 24 5.25 0.27 -16.99
C THR A 24 5.25 -0.04 -18.50
N SER A 25 6.27 -0.73 -18.99
CA SER A 25 6.29 -1.21 -20.38
C SER A 25 5.44 -2.48 -20.60
N GLY A 26 4.94 -3.11 -19.53
CA GLY A 26 4.16 -4.35 -19.59
C GLY A 26 2.68 -4.16 -19.92
N GLN A 27 1.89 -5.23 -19.80
CA GLN A 27 0.45 -5.23 -20.06
C GLN A 27 -0.36 -4.38 -19.03
N PHE A 28 0.19 -4.19 -17.84
CA PHE A 28 -0.44 -3.51 -16.73
C PHE A 28 0.41 -2.33 -16.25
N ASP A 29 -0.23 -1.31 -15.69
CA ASP A 29 0.45 -0.35 -14.82
C ASP A 29 0.40 -0.85 -13.38
N SER A 30 1.12 -0.19 -12.48
CA SER A 30 1.14 -0.54 -11.07
C SER A 30 0.62 0.61 -10.23
N LEU A 31 -0.44 0.38 -9.47
CA LEU A 31 -0.92 1.28 -8.43
C LEU A 31 -0.16 0.95 -7.13
N HIS A 32 0.68 1.88 -6.69
CA HIS A 32 1.44 1.77 -5.45
C HIS A 32 0.70 2.46 -4.33
N ILE A 33 0.49 1.77 -3.21
CA ILE A 33 -0.17 2.30 -2.01
C ILE A 33 0.81 2.17 -0.85
N ASN A 34 1.30 3.29 -0.34
CA ASN A 34 2.26 3.32 0.77
C ASN A 34 1.55 3.64 2.07
N LEU A 35 1.34 2.62 2.91
CA LEU A 35 0.81 2.79 4.26
C LEU A 35 1.95 3.19 5.21
N PRO A 36 1.94 4.40 5.79
CA PRO A 36 2.93 4.77 6.80
C PRO A 36 2.70 3.98 8.10
N GLY A 37 3.79 3.63 8.80
CA GLY A 37 3.73 2.95 10.09
C GLY A 37 5.12 2.56 10.59
N GLN A 38 5.22 2.08 11.83
CA GLN A 38 6.45 1.47 12.35
C GLN A 38 6.26 -0.05 12.40
N PHE A 39 6.86 -0.74 11.45
CA PHE A 39 6.81 -2.19 11.37
C PHE A 39 8.09 -2.77 11.96
N ALA A 40 8.04 -3.13 13.25
CA ALA A 40 9.15 -3.77 13.93
C ALA A 40 9.24 -5.25 13.53
N THR A 41 10.41 -5.68 13.05
CA THR A 41 10.66 -7.06 12.62
C THR A 41 11.84 -7.64 13.37
N ASP A 42 11.85 -8.96 13.57
CA ASP A 42 13.10 -9.65 13.89
C ASP A 42 14.08 -9.46 12.71
N ALA A 43 15.38 -9.50 12.99
CA ALA A 43 16.40 -9.33 11.95
C ALA A 43 16.17 -10.34 10.81
N LEU A 44 15.87 -9.84 9.61
CA LEU A 44 15.71 -10.67 8.42
C LEU A 44 17.11 -11.05 7.93
N PHE A 45 17.45 -12.33 8.05
CA PHE A 45 18.80 -12.90 7.96
C PHE A 45 19.61 -12.54 6.69
N ALA A 46 18.97 -12.05 5.62
CA ALA A 46 19.62 -11.73 4.35
C ALA A 46 19.97 -10.24 4.14
N HIS A 47 19.45 -9.30 4.97
CA HIS A 47 19.52 -7.86 4.67
C HIS A 47 19.96 -6.98 5.85
N GLY A 48 20.62 -7.54 6.87
CA GLY A 48 21.02 -6.82 8.09
C GLY A 48 19.91 -6.74 9.14
N PRO A 49 20.15 -6.18 10.33
CA PRO A 49 19.14 -6.09 11.39
C PRO A 49 18.11 -5.02 11.05
N TRP A 50 17.12 -5.38 10.24
CA TRP A 50 15.90 -4.61 10.05
C TRP A 50 15.16 -4.52 11.37
N ARG A 51 15.33 -3.42 12.10
CA ARG A 51 14.63 -3.20 13.37
C ARG A 51 13.31 -2.47 13.18
N GLU A 52 13.19 -1.62 12.16
CA GLU A 52 11.97 -0.87 11.84
C GLU A 52 11.87 -0.61 10.33
N ALA A 53 10.67 -0.75 9.77
CA ALA A 53 10.32 -0.21 8.45
C ALA A 53 9.27 0.90 8.61
N PRO A 54 9.46 2.10 8.01
CA PRO A 54 8.54 3.24 8.11
C PRO A 54 7.28 3.15 7.24
N PHE A 55 7.19 2.17 6.33
CA PHE A 55 6.01 1.96 5.50
C PHE A 55 5.83 0.50 5.08
N LEU A 56 4.58 0.16 4.77
CA LEU A 56 4.15 -1.03 4.06
C LEU A 56 3.61 -0.61 2.70
N ARG A 57 4.16 -1.16 1.62
CA ARG A 57 3.72 -0.88 0.25
C ARG A 57 2.93 -2.04 -0.32
N PHE A 58 1.83 -1.72 -0.99
CA PHE A 58 1.18 -2.61 -1.95
C PHE A 58 1.46 -2.13 -3.36
N SER A 59 1.82 -3.05 -4.25
CA SER A 59 1.86 -2.81 -5.70
C SER A 59 0.76 -3.66 -6.33
N VAL A 60 -0.31 -2.99 -6.75
CA VAL A 60 -1.50 -3.60 -7.33
C VAL A 60 -1.46 -3.41 -8.85
N PRO A 61 -1.40 -4.50 -9.64
CA PRO A 61 -1.50 -4.39 -11.09
C PRO A 61 -2.87 -3.83 -11.49
N VAL A 62 -2.85 -2.77 -12.28
CA VAL A 62 -4.03 -2.10 -12.81
C VAL A 62 -3.96 -2.01 -14.33
N LYS A 63 -5.11 -1.85 -14.99
CA LYS A 63 -5.14 -1.68 -16.44
C LYS A 63 -4.35 -0.43 -16.86
N LYS A 64 -3.91 -0.40 -18.11
CA LYS A 64 -3.38 0.82 -18.74
C LYS A 64 -4.39 1.98 -18.68
N ASN A 65 -3.86 3.19 -18.62
CA ASN A 65 -4.65 4.42 -18.55
C ASN A 65 -5.62 4.40 -17.35
N PHE A 66 -5.14 3.93 -16.21
CA PHE A 66 -5.92 3.86 -14.97
C PHE A 66 -6.30 5.27 -14.50
N THR A 67 -7.57 5.44 -14.12
CA THR A 67 -8.12 6.74 -13.71
C THR A 67 -8.69 6.71 -12.29
N SER A 68 -9.04 7.87 -11.77
CA SER A 68 -9.72 8.02 -10.49
C SER A 68 -11.09 7.34 -10.47
N ASN A 69 -11.80 7.28 -11.60
CA ASN A 69 -13.04 6.52 -11.70
C ASN A 69 -12.80 5.00 -11.61
N ASP A 70 -11.70 4.53 -12.19
CA ASP A 70 -11.29 3.13 -12.04
C ASP A 70 -10.93 2.80 -10.60
N PHE A 71 -10.24 3.73 -9.92
CA PHE A 71 -9.93 3.61 -8.50
C PHE A 71 -11.20 3.50 -7.66
N LEU A 72 -12.17 4.40 -7.84
CA LEU A 72 -13.48 4.30 -7.16
C LEU A 72 -14.19 2.97 -7.45
N ALA A 73 -14.08 2.47 -8.69
CA ALA A 73 -14.66 1.19 -9.08
C ALA A 73 -13.95 -0.03 -8.44
N MET A 74 -12.86 0.16 -7.68
CA MET A 74 -12.24 -0.88 -6.85
C MET A 74 -12.99 -1.11 -5.53
N ALA A 75 -13.93 -0.21 -5.16
CA ALA A 75 -14.77 -0.40 -3.97
C ALA A 75 -15.47 -1.76 -4.00
N GLY A 76 -15.40 -2.49 -2.89
CA GLY A 76 -15.99 -3.82 -2.74
C GLY A 76 -15.27 -4.93 -3.51
N LYS A 77 -14.06 -4.69 -4.05
CA LYS A 77 -13.30 -5.70 -4.81
C LYS A 77 -12.04 -6.17 -4.09
N VAL A 78 -11.72 -7.44 -4.30
CA VAL A 78 -10.50 -8.11 -3.82
C VAL A 78 -9.48 -8.16 -4.97
N PHE A 79 -8.21 -7.94 -4.63
CA PHE A 79 -7.06 -8.07 -5.52
C PHE A 79 -6.05 -9.06 -4.89
N PRO A 80 -5.27 -9.80 -5.69
CA PRO A 80 -5.18 -9.70 -7.14
C PRO A 80 -6.43 -10.24 -7.86
N GLN A 81 -6.65 -9.74 -9.07
CA GLN A 81 -7.61 -10.31 -10.00
C GLN A 81 -6.99 -11.59 -10.62
N PRO A 82 -7.79 -12.49 -11.22
CA PRO A 82 -7.24 -13.66 -11.91
C PRO A 82 -6.14 -13.26 -12.91
N GLY A 83 -4.99 -13.92 -12.83
CA GLY A 83 -3.84 -13.64 -13.70
C GLY A 83 -2.95 -12.48 -13.26
N THR A 84 -3.19 -11.86 -12.10
CA THR A 84 -2.31 -10.82 -11.53
C THR A 84 -1.80 -11.21 -10.14
N MET A 85 -0.86 -10.43 -9.61
CA MET A 85 -0.30 -10.62 -8.27
C MET A 85 -0.14 -9.26 -7.59
N VAL A 86 -0.59 -9.15 -6.34
CA VAL A 86 -0.29 -7.98 -5.50
C VAL A 86 1.01 -8.25 -4.75
N THR A 87 2.00 -7.39 -4.97
CA THR A 87 3.25 -7.43 -4.22
C THR A 87 3.09 -6.63 -2.93
N MET A 88 3.44 -7.23 -1.80
CA MET A 88 3.56 -6.55 -0.51
C MET A 88 5.05 -6.34 -0.22
N SER A 89 5.46 -5.13 0.18
CA SER A 89 6.85 -4.90 0.56
C SER A 89 7.00 -3.94 1.72
N MET A 90 8.10 -4.11 2.47
CA MET A 90 8.54 -3.17 3.50
C MET A 90 9.93 -2.67 3.13
N GLY A 91 10.14 -1.37 3.27
CA GLY A 91 11.39 -0.68 2.92
C GLY A 91 11.83 0.27 4.02
N GLN A 92 13.14 0.51 4.18
CA GLN A 92 13.67 1.48 5.15
C GLN A 92 13.68 2.93 4.63
N GLN A 93 13.51 3.13 3.31
CA GLN A 93 13.60 4.43 2.66
C GLN A 93 12.43 4.64 1.71
N ALA A 94 12.01 5.90 1.57
CA ALA A 94 10.91 6.29 0.69
C ALA A 94 11.07 5.73 -0.75
N PRO A 95 9.96 5.49 -1.48
CA PRO A 95 9.92 4.83 -2.79
C PRO A 95 10.88 5.35 -3.88
N SER A 96 11.42 6.55 -3.74
CA SER A 96 12.26 7.22 -4.73
C SER A 96 13.74 6.86 -4.67
N ALA A 97 14.20 6.07 -3.70
CA ALA A 97 15.61 5.67 -3.59
C ALA A 97 15.86 4.31 -4.31
N PRO A 98 16.77 4.26 -5.32
CA PRO A 98 17.03 3.05 -6.11
C PRO A 98 17.68 1.90 -5.33
N ASP A 99 18.24 2.17 -4.15
CA ASP A 99 18.92 1.19 -3.28
C ASP A 99 18.21 1.00 -1.93
N ALA A 100 16.93 1.36 -1.85
CA ALA A 100 16.14 1.06 -0.66
C ALA A 100 16.03 -0.46 -0.53
N ALA A 101 16.86 -1.05 0.33
CA ALA A 101 16.70 -2.43 0.75
C ALA A 101 15.21 -2.60 1.07
N SER A 102 14.58 -3.60 0.44
CA SER A 102 13.17 -3.91 0.62
C SER A 102 13.00 -5.42 0.68
N VAL A 103 12.13 -5.87 1.57
CA VAL A 103 11.70 -7.26 1.62
C VAL A 103 10.30 -7.31 1.06
N SER A 104 10.10 -8.18 0.09
CA SER A 104 8.84 -8.30 -0.64
C SER A 104 8.26 -9.71 -0.52
N GLY A 105 6.96 -9.81 -0.71
CA GLY A 105 6.24 -11.06 -0.83
C GLY A 105 4.91 -10.80 -1.52
N THR A 106 3.95 -11.70 -1.32
CA THR A 106 2.68 -11.68 -2.03
C THR A 106 1.53 -11.45 -1.07
N GLY A 107 0.49 -10.78 -1.55
CA GLY A 107 -0.67 -10.53 -0.71
C GLY A 107 -1.97 -10.42 -1.48
N LYS A 108 -3.00 -10.14 -0.71
CA LYS A 108 -4.32 -9.76 -1.18
C LYS A 108 -4.76 -8.50 -0.47
N ILE A 109 -5.47 -7.65 -1.19
CA ILE A 109 -6.07 -6.43 -0.65
C ILE A 109 -7.55 -6.41 -1.01
N TYR A 110 -8.39 -6.11 -0.04
CA TYR A 110 -9.82 -5.90 -0.20
C TYR A 110 -10.15 -4.46 0.12
N PHE A 111 -10.59 -3.71 -0.88
CA PHE A 111 -11.04 -2.34 -0.69
C PHE A 111 -12.49 -2.37 -0.21
N VAL A 112 -12.68 -2.31 1.11
CA VAL A 112 -14.01 -2.35 1.73
C VAL A 112 -14.84 -1.14 1.30
N ARG A 113 -14.21 0.05 1.27
CA ARG A 113 -14.86 1.31 0.91
C ARG A 113 -13.87 2.20 0.18
N LEU A 114 -14.31 2.79 -0.93
CA LEU A 114 -13.61 3.82 -1.68
C LEU A 114 -14.64 4.84 -2.14
N GLU A 115 -14.53 6.06 -1.63
CA GLU A 115 -15.48 7.12 -1.91
C GLU A 115 -14.75 8.42 -2.18
N ARG A 116 -15.25 9.19 -3.15
CA ARG A 116 -14.82 10.57 -3.36
C ARG A 116 -15.54 11.46 -2.36
N ALA A 117 -14.82 12.32 -1.67
CA ALA A 117 -15.44 13.29 -0.78
C ALA A 117 -16.32 14.26 -1.60
N VAL A 118 -17.55 14.49 -1.13
CA VAL A 118 -18.48 15.48 -1.72
C VAL A 118 -18.36 16.82 -1.00
N THR A 119 -17.33 16.99 -0.17
CA THR A 119 -17.16 18.17 0.67
C THR A 119 -16.50 19.32 -0.09
N SER A 120 -16.92 20.55 0.22
CA SER A 120 -16.31 21.80 -0.26
C SER A 120 -14.90 22.06 0.27
N ASP A 121 -14.32 21.11 1.02
CA ASP A 121 -12.96 21.19 1.54
C ASP A 121 -12.00 20.62 0.48
N PRO A 122 -11.17 21.46 -0.16
CA PRO A 122 -10.23 21.03 -1.20
C PRO A 122 -9.10 20.13 -0.66
N GLN A 123 -9.06 19.85 0.65
CA GLN A 123 -8.05 18.99 1.24
C GLN A 123 -8.39 17.50 1.19
N ASP A 124 -9.65 17.06 1.19
CA ASP A 124 -10.00 15.63 1.17
C ASP A 124 -10.57 15.24 -0.20
N GLU A 125 -9.87 14.41 -0.98
CA GLU A 125 -10.37 13.93 -2.29
C GLU A 125 -11.04 12.56 -2.16
N PHE A 126 -10.45 11.63 -1.40
CA PHE A 126 -11.00 10.30 -1.19
C PHE A 126 -10.98 9.86 0.28
N SER A 127 -11.97 9.05 0.67
CA SER A 127 -11.91 8.19 1.85
C SER A 127 -11.76 6.74 1.41
N PHE A 128 -10.80 6.02 1.98
CA PHE A 128 -10.57 4.63 1.64
C PHE A 128 -10.26 3.78 2.87
N SER A 129 -10.85 2.59 2.90
CA SER A 129 -10.60 1.59 3.92
C SER A 129 -10.58 0.19 3.32
N GLY A 130 -9.88 -0.71 4.00
CA GLY A 130 -9.72 -2.05 3.48
C GLY A 130 -9.04 -3.02 4.43
N LEU A 131 -9.01 -4.26 3.97
CA LEU A 131 -8.39 -5.38 4.64
C LEU A 131 -7.26 -5.91 3.76
N PHE A 132 -6.25 -6.53 4.37
CA PHE A 132 -5.21 -7.22 3.63
C PHE A 132 -4.69 -8.44 4.38
N GLU A 133 -4.21 -9.40 3.61
CA GLU A 133 -3.53 -10.60 4.09
C GLU A 133 -2.38 -10.93 3.14
N GLY A 134 -1.34 -11.59 3.62
CA GLY A 134 -0.22 -11.97 2.77
C GLY A 134 1.04 -12.28 3.55
N ASN A 135 2.10 -12.54 2.80
CA ASN A 135 3.44 -12.77 3.32
C ASN A 135 4.40 -11.68 2.82
N ILE A 136 5.39 -11.32 3.65
CA ILE A 136 6.47 -10.41 3.30
C ILE A 136 7.78 -11.16 3.56
N GLY A 137 8.52 -11.45 2.50
CA GLY A 137 9.58 -12.44 2.50
C GLY A 137 9.08 -13.80 2.99
N ASP A 138 10.00 -14.54 3.62
CA ASP A 138 9.72 -15.88 4.17
C ASP A 138 9.38 -15.85 5.67
N SER A 139 9.37 -14.65 6.28
CA SER A 139 9.40 -14.52 7.75
C SER A 139 8.16 -13.85 8.34
N ILE A 140 7.41 -13.08 7.55
CA ILE A 140 6.32 -12.26 8.07
C ILE A 140 5.02 -12.68 7.41
N LEU A 141 4.07 -13.13 8.22
CA LEU A 141 2.72 -13.47 7.82
C LEU A 141 1.76 -12.43 8.41
N VAL A 142 0.99 -11.77 7.55
CA VAL A 142 -0.13 -10.92 7.92
C VAL A 142 -1.42 -11.66 7.62
N SER A 143 -2.16 -12.06 8.65
CA SER A 143 -3.40 -12.80 8.48
C SER A 143 -4.66 -11.92 8.50
N LYS A 144 -4.58 -10.72 9.09
CA LYS A 144 -5.73 -9.81 9.33
C LYS A 144 -5.28 -8.35 9.41
N GLY A 145 -4.71 -7.83 8.33
CA GLY A 145 -4.39 -6.41 8.21
C GLY A 145 -5.64 -5.57 7.95
N ARG A 146 -5.68 -4.36 8.49
CA ARG A 146 -6.73 -3.36 8.25
C ARG A 146 -6.09 -1.99 8.07
N PHE A 147 -6.65 -1.17 7.18
CA PHE A 147 -6.32 0.23 7.05
C PHE A 147 -7.58 1.09 6.87
N ASP A 148 -7.47 2.34 7.31
CA ASP A 148 -8.49 3.38 7.13
C ASP A 148 -7.74 4.72 7.00
N TYR A 149 -7.77 5.36 5.83
CA TYR A 149 -7.24 6.72 5.69
C TYR A 149 -8.08 7.60 4.77
N LYS A 150 -7.74 8.89 4.78
CA LYS A 150 -8.19 9.89 3.83
C LYS A 150 -7.03 10.26 2.92
N LEU A 151 -7.33 10.42 1.63
CA LEU A 151 -6.38 10.81 0.61
C LEU A 151 -6.72 12.21 0.13
N ARG A 152 -5.70 13.07 0.08
CA ARG A 152 -5.81 14.43 -0.43
C ARG A 152 -5.49 14.44 -1.93
N ASP A 153 -5.99 15.43 -2.66
CA ASP A 153 -5.70 15.57 -4.10
C ASP A 153 -4.19 15.67 -4.37
N THR A 154 -3.43 16.27 -3.45
CA THR A 154 -1.97 16.38 -3.54
C THR A 154 -1.19 15.13 -3.15
N ASP A 155 -1.84 14.15 -2.53
CA ASP A 155 -1.18 12.94 -2.01
C ASP A 155 -1.26 11.78 -3.03
N ASN A 156 -1.77 12.07 -4.24
CA ASN A 156 -1.84 11.09 -5.32
C ASN A 156 -1.54 11.69 -6.69
N ASN A 157 -1.18 10.84 -7.65
CA ASN A 157 -0.98 11.23 -9.05
C ASN A 157 -1.96 10.52 -10.01
N ILE A 158 -3.10 10.04 -9.50
CA ILE A 158 -4.04 9.28 -10.33
C ILE A 158 -4.73 10.24 -11.31
N PRO A 159 -4.69 9.98 -12.63
CA PRO A 159 -5.39 10.80 -13.61
C PRO A 159 -6.90 10.83 -13.35
N ARG A 160 -7.55 11.99 -13.54
CA ARG A 160 -8.99 12.16 -13.33
C ARG A 160 -9.85 11.48 -14.40
#